data_AF-A0A377M118-F1
#
_entry.id   AF-A0A377M118-F1
#
_cell.length_a   1.000
_cell.length_b   1.000
_cell.length_c   1.000
_cell.angle_alpha   90.00
_cell.angle_beta   90.00
_cell.angle_gamma   90.00
#
_symmetry.space_group_name_H-M   'P 1'
#
loop_
_entity.id
_entity.type
_entity.pdbx_description
1 polymer ?
#
loop_
_entity_poly.entity_id
_entity_poly.type
_entity_poly.pdbx_seq_one_letter_code
_entity_poly.pdbx_strand_id
1 'polypeptide(L)'
;MQIHKTIKPIFVCKFKCVGPECLMSCCRGWTISIDKKTHQKYVLSPHTEIAAIAKKNLILQRKGKNSYSRVEVKRKRGLSFYR
;
A
#
# COMPACT_ATOMS: atom_id res chain seq x y z
N MET A 1 -21.10 10.71 30.93
CA MET A 1 -20.55 9.98 29.76
C MET A 1 -21.14 10.61 28.51
N GLN A 2 -20.35 11.29 27.68
CA GLN A 2 -20.83 11.87 26.42
C GLN A 2 -20.85 10.79 25.34
N ILE A 3 -22.04 10.51 24.80
CA ILE A 3 -22.24 9.53 23.74
C ILE A 3 -22.09 10.28 22.41
N HIS A 4 -20.91 10.21 21.80
CA HIS A 4 -20.71 10.78 20.47
C HIS A 4 -21.41 9.91 19.42
N LYS A 5 -22.44 10.48 18.78
CA LYS A 5 -23.14 9.84 17.66
C LYS A 5 -22.33 10.02 16.39
N THR A 6 -21.62 8.97 15.97
CA THR A 6 -20.86 8.99 14.72
C THR A 6 -21.80 8.83 13.53
N ILE A 7 -22.05 9.93 12.81
CA ILE A 7 -22.78 9.91 11.55
C ILE A 7 -21.77 9.60 10.44
N LYS A 8 -21.89 8.43 9.82
CA LYS A 8 -21.07 8.04 8.66
C LYS A 8 -21.91 8.07 7.38
N PRO A 9 -21.36 8.53 6.25
CA PRO A 9 -22.01 8.40 4.95
C PRO A 9 -22.26 6.94 4.58
N ILE A 10 -23.35 6.66 3.88
CA ILE A 10 -23.74 5.31 3.45
C ILE A 10 -22.66 4.66 2.57
N PHE A 11 -21.94 5.46 1.79
CA PHE A 11 -20.90 4.95 0.89
C PHE A 11 -19.66 4.41 1.62
N VAL A 12 -19.44 4.77 2.89
CA VAL A 12 -18.28 4.29 3.67
C VAL A 12 -18.33 2.77 3.80
N CYS A 13 -19.52 2.19 4.00
CA CYS A 13 -19.70 0.74 4.06
C CYS A 13 -19.49 0.05 2.69
N LYS A 14 -19.56 0.81 1.59
CA LYS A 14 -19.37 0.31 0.22
C LYS A 14 -17.96 0.60 -0.31
N PHE A 15 -17.14 1.33 0.45
CA PHE A 15 -15.79 1.69 0.01
C PHE A 15 -14.89 0.45 -0.03
N LYS A 16 -14.24 0.23 -1.18
CA LYS A 16 -13.24 -0.81 -1.37
C LYS A 16 -12.05 -0.24 -2.11
N CYS A 17 -10.85 -0.49 -1.60
CA CYS A 17 -9.62 -0.20 -2.34
C CYS A 17 -9.49 -1.19 -3.50
N VAL A 18 -9.61 -0.69 -4.73
CA VAL A 18 -9.38 -1.46 -5.98
C VAL A 18 -7.96 -1.24 -6.53
N GLY A 19 -7.08 -0.64 -5.72
CA GLY A 19 -5.68 -0.39 -6.07
C GLY A 19 -5.52 0.50 -7.32
N PRO A 20 -4.83 0.03 -8.37
CA PRO A 20 -4.50 0.85 -9.54
C PRO A 20 -5.71 1.22 -10.40
N GLU A 21 -6.83 0.52 -10.27
CA GLU A 21 -8.08 0.76 -11.03
C GLU A 21 -8.92 1.90 -10.42
N CYS A 22 -8.43 2.52 -9.34
CA CYS A 22 -9.16 3.56 -8.62
C CYS A 22 -9.23 4.87 -9.44
N LEU A 23 -10.44 5.26 -9.84
CA LEU A 23 -10.77 6.48 -10.59
C LEU A 23 -10.18 7.74 -9.94
N MET A 24 -10.42 7.90 -8.64
CA MET A 24 -9.84 8.97 -7.82
C MET A 24 -8.74 8.38 -6.96
N SER A 25 -7.49 8.49 -7.37
CA SER A 25 -6.44 7.86 -6.58
C SER A 25 -6.05 8.70 -5.36
N CYS A 26 -6.77 8.44 -4.28
CA CYS A 26 -6.46 8.85 -2.91
C CYS A 26 -5.18 8.20 -2.38
N CYS A 27 -4.81 7.02 -2.89
CA CYS A 27 -3.62 6.27 -2.46
C CYS A 27 -2.33 6.64 -3.23
N ARG A 28 -2.41 7.54 -4.22
CA ARG A 28 -1.29 7.88 -5.15
C ARG A 28 -0.06 8.47 -4.45
N GLY A 29 -0.24 9.15 -3.32
CA GLY A 29 0.85 9.86 -2.63
C GLY A 29 1.48 9.09 -1.46
N TRP A 30 0.99 7.90 -1.14
CA TRP A 30 1.41 7.19 0.06
C TRP A 30 2.75 6.50 -0.17
N THR A 31 3.80 7.04 0.44
CA THR A 31 5.06 6.34 0.60
C THR A 31 4.94 5.39 1.79
N ILE A 32 4.81 4.09 1.51
CA ILE A 32 4.77 3.05 2.54
C ILE A 32 6.22 2.70 2.90
N SER A 33 6.72 3.25 4.01
CA SER A 33 8.01 2.89 4.58
C SER A 33 7.89 1.62 5.43
N ILE A 34 8.84 0.73 5.27
CA ILE A 34 8.95 -0.55 5.97
C ILE A 34 10.24 -0.53 6.80
N ASP A 35 10.14 -1.00 8.04
CA ASP A 35 11.29 -1.16 8.94
C ASP A 35 12.10 -2.42 8.59
N LYS A 36 13.32 -2.51 9.14
CA LYS A 36 14.24 -3.62 8.85
C LYS A 36 13.68 -4.99 9.24
N LYS A 37 13.01 -5.10 10.38
CA LYS A 37 12.48 -6.38 10.88
C LYS A 37 11.37 -6.86 9.96
N THR A 38 10.46 -5.97 9.58
CA THR A 38 9.33 -6.28 8.71
C THR A 38 9.78 -6.59 7.28
N HIS A 39 10.76 -5.87 6.74
CA HIS A 39 11.37 -6.21 5.45
C HIS A 39 11.92 -7.64 5.43
N GLN A 40 12.69 -8.02 6.46
CA GLN A 40 13.26 -9.37 6.56
C GLN A 40 12.17 -10.44 6.66
N LYS A 41 11.11 -10.19 7.45
CA LYS A 41 9.97 -11.11 7.56
C LYS A 41 9.31 -11.37 6.20
N TYR A 42 9.10 -10.33 5.39
CA TYR A 42 8.49 -10.51 4.07
C TYR A 42 9.40 -11.23 3.09
N VAL A 43 10.70 -10.92 3.08
CA VAL A 43 11.66 -11.55 2.15
C VAL A 43 11.97 -13.00 2.51
N LEU A 44 11.95 -13.34 3.80
CA LEU A 44 12.19 -14.69 4.35
C LEU A 44 10.89 -15.44 4.69
N SER A 45 9.76 -14.95 4.20
CA SER A 45 8.46 -15.58 4.44
C SER A 45 8.47 -17.03 3.93
N PRO A 46 7.91 -17.99 4.69
CA PRO A 46 7.77 -19.39 4.23
C PRO A 46 6.85 -19.51 3.02
N HIS A 47 5.94 -18.55 2.83
CA HIS A 47 5.14 -18.46 1.61
C HIS A 47 5.96 -17.83 0.48
N THR A 48 6.24 -18.65 -0.53
CA THR A 48 7.04 -18.30 -1.71
C THR A 48 6.44 -17.13 -2.50
N GLU A 49 5.12 -17.05 -2.60
CA GLU A 49 4.42 -15.95 -3.27
C GLU A 49 4.69 -14.60 -2.60
N ILE A 50 4.55 -14.56 -1.27
CA ILE A 50 4.81 -13.35 -0.48
C ILE A 50 6.28 -12.94 -0.61
N ALA A 51 7.20 -13.90 -0.49
CA ALA A 51 8.63 -13.64 -0.63
C ALA A 51 9.00 -13.12 -2.03
N ALA A 52 8.40 -13.67 -3.09
CA ALA A 52 8.60 -13.22 -4.47
C ALA A 52 8.05 -11.80 -4.69
N ILE A 53 6.85 -11.51 -4.19
CA ILE A 53 6.24 -10.17 -4.26
C ILE A 53 7.09 -9.15 -3.47
N ALA A 54 7.55 -9.53 -2.28
CA ALA A 54 8.38 -8.68 -1.43
C ALA A 54 9.71 -8.33 -2.11
N LYS A 55 10.44 -9.35 -2.60
CA LYS A 55 11.71 -9.15 -3.31
C LYS A 55 11.56 -8.28 -4.57
N LYS A 56 10.41 -8.38 -5.26
CA LYS A 56 10.14 -7.63 -6.49
C LYS A 56 9.76 -6.16 -6.25
N ASN A 57 9.10 -5.85 -5.13
CA ASN A 57 8.47 -4.55 -4.91
C ASN A 57 9.04 -3.77 -3.70
N LEU A 58 9.91 -4.36 -2.86
CA LEU A 58 10.57 -3.63 -1.78
C LEU A 58 11.90 -3.05 -2.27
N ILE A 59 12.04 -1.73 -2.17
CA ILE A 59 13.25 -0.99 -2.52
C ILE A 59 13.93 -0.52 -1.24
N LEU A 60 15.20 -0.90 -1.04
CA LEU A 60 16.00 -0.42 0.08
C LEU A 60 16.16 1.10 0.03
N GLN A 61 15.98 1.75 1.16
CA GLN A 61 16.19 3.18 1.34
C GLN A 61 17.47 3.37 2.17
N ARG A 62 18.37 4.27 1.73
CA ARG A 62 19.61 4.59 2.46
C ARG A 62 19.40 5.56 3.64
N LYS A 63 18.15 5.95 3.94
CA LYS A 63 17.82 6.95 4.97
C LYS A 63 17.42 6.26 6.28
N GLY A 64 18.36 6.14 7.21
CA GLY A 64 18.11 6.00 8.66
C GLY A 64 17.36 4.74 9.16
N LYS A 65 17.38 4.53 10.48
CA LYS A 65 16.89 3.31 11.16
C LYS A 65 15.39 3.01 10.96
N ASN A 66 14.56 4.02 10.70
CA ASN A 66 13.09 3.88 10.66
C ASN A 66 12.49 3.74 9.25
N SER A 67 13.28 3.95 8.19
CA SER A 67 12.85 3.79 6.80
C SER A 67 13.86 2.92 6.07
N TYR A 68 13.81 1.61 6.35
CA TYR A 68 14.75 0.64 5.79
C TYR A 68 14.45 0.31 4.34
N SER A 69 13.17 0.17 3.99
CA SER A 69 12.73 -0.02 2.61
C SER A 69 11.41 0.68 2.34
N ARG A 70 11.08 0.88 1.06
CA ARG A 70 9.79 1.42 0.61
C ARG A 70 9.14 0.44 -0.36
N VAL A 71 7.81 0.35 -0.31
CA VAL A 71 7.04 -0.38 -1.33
C VAL A 71 6.98 0.45 -2.62
N GLU A 72 7.44 -0.12 -3.72
CA GLU A 72 7.23 0.40 -5.06
C GLU A 72 5.91 -0.12 -5.63
N VAL A 73 4.93 0.76 -5.76
CA VAL A 73 3.64 0.43 -6.36
C VAL A 73 3.77 0.62 -7.88
N LYS A 74 4.01 -0.48 -8.61
CA LYS A 74 4.04 -0.45 -10.08
C LYS A 74 2.64 -0.16 -10.62
N ARG A 75 2.50 0.94 -11.37
CA ARG A 75 1.28 1.22 -12.12
C ARG A 75 1.09 0.15 -13.20
N LYS A 76 -0.08 -0.48 -13.26
CA LYS A 76 -0.63 -0.81 -14.58
C LYS A 76 -1.04 0.54 -15.19
N ARG A 77 -0.36 0.99 -16.24
CA ARG A 77 -0.92 2.07 -17.08
C ARG A 77 -2.21 1.49 -17.64
N GLY A 78 -3.34 1.78 -16.99
CA GLY A 78 -4.63 1.65 -17.63
C GLY A 78 -4.55 2.46 -18.92
N LEU A 79 -4.82 1.79 -20.03
CA LEU A 79 -4.94 2.42 -21.34
C LEU A 79 -5.74 3.71 -21.19
N SER A 80 -5.19 4.78 -21.75
CA SER A 80 -5.84 6.08 -21.85
C SER A 80 -7.14 5.92 -22.64
N PHE A 81 -8.24 5.69 -21.93
CA PHE A 81 -9.60 5.74 -22.47
C PHE A 81 -10.29 6.99 -21.94
N TYR A 82 -9.77 8.14 -22.39
CA TYR A 82 -10.56 9.36 -22.55
C TYR A 82 -10.06 10.00 -23.83
N ARG A 83 -10.72 9.64 -24.94
CA ARG A 83 -10.84 10.45 -26.14
C ARG A 83 -12.32 10.73 -26.30
#